data_AF-A0A7V9L0N8-F1
#
_entry.id   AF-A0A7V9L0N8-F1
#
_cell.length_a   1.000
_cell.length_b   1.000
_cell.length_c   1.000
_cell.angle_alpha   90.00
_cell.angle_beta   90.00
_cell.angle_gamma   90.00
#
_symmetry.space_group_name_H-M   'P 1'
#
loop_
_entity.id
_entity.type
_entity.pdbx_description
1 polymer ?
#
loop_
_entity_poly.entity_id
_entity_poly.type
_entity_poly.pdbx_seq_one_letter_code
_entity_poly.pdbx_strand_id
1 'polypeptide(L)'
;MRLSELVDRKVVTESGESLGRAFDVRAERRGSTVEITGLVVGRRGFFERLGIGPSRGEAQRGHKVWKRDLVHWEAVVRMEKKRIVVRDGTRPK
;
A
#
# COMPACT_ATOMS: atom_id res chain seq x y z
N MET A 1 11.52 8.57 -10.19
CA MET A 1 11.10 7.43 -9.35
C MET A 1 10.15 6.58 -10.17
N ARG A 2 10.32 5.26 -10.20
CA ARG A 2 9.39 4.34 -10.88
C ARG A 2 8.36 3.81 -9.87
N LEU A 3 7.14 3.55 -10.32
CA LEU A 3 6.08 2.96 -9.49
C LEU A 3 6.51 1.61 -8.88
N SER A 4 7.26 0.80 -9.64
CA SER A 4 7.81 -0.47 -9.19
C SER A 4 8.76 -0.32 -7.99
N GLU A 5 9.40 0.85 -7.84
CA GLU A 5 10.30 1.09 -6.71
C GLU A 5 9.53 1.39 -5.41
N LEU A 6 8.22 1.69 -5.48
CA LEU A 6 7.38 1.96 -4.32
C LEU A 6 6.97 0.68 -3.60
N VAL A 7 6.81 -0.38 -4.38
CA VAL A 7 6.45 -1.71 -3.87
C VAL A 7 7.57 -2.22 -2.96
N ASP A 8 7.17 -2.95 -1.92
CA ASP A 8 7.98 -3.51 -0.86
C ASP A 8 8.68 -2.49 0.06
N ARG A 9 8.51 -1.18 -0.14
CA ARG A 9 9.04 -0.16 0.79
C ARG A 9 8.31 -0.21 2.13
N LYS A 10 9.05 0.02 3.21
CA LYS A 10 8.48 0.16 4.55
C LYS A 10 7.63 1.43 4.61
N VAL A 11 6.39 1.32 5.06
CA VAL A 11 5.52 2.47 5.31
C VAL A 11 5.55 2.77 6.79
N VAL A 12 5.94 4.00 7.14
CA VAL A 12 6.06 4.47 8.52
C VAL A 12 5.35 5.80 8.71
N THR A 13 4.91 6.09 9.92
CA THR A 13 4.41 7.43 10.27
C THR A 13 5.57 8.41 10.46
N GLU A 14 5.28 9.70 10.63
CA GLU A 14 6.29 10.74 10.94
C GLU A 14 7.04 10.45 12.23
N SER A 15 6.33 9.99 13.26
CA SER A 15 6.87 9.50 14.55
C SER A 15 7.62 8.16 14.44
N GLY A 16 7.60 7.50 13.29
CA GLY A 16 8.34 6.26 13.03
C GLY A 16 7.57 4.98 13.33
N GLU A 17 6.27 5.04 13.65
CA GLU A 17 5.40 3.87 13.79
C GLU A 17 5.37 3.11 12.46
N SER A 18 5.61 1.79 12.49
CA SER A 18 5.62 0.97 11.28
C SER A 18 4.20 0.50 10.93
N LEU A 19 3.67 0.97 9.80
CA LEU A 19 2.36 0.54 9.29
C LEU A 19 2.43 -0.74 8.46
N GLY A 20 3.60 -1.08 7.92
CA GLY A 20 3.82 -2.31 7.15
C GLY A 20 4.71 -2.06 5.94
N ARG A 21 4.42 -2.75 4.83
CA ARG A 21 5.09 -2.53 3.55
C ARG A 21 4.09 -2.20 2.47
N ALA A 22 4.48 -1.31 1.56
CA ALA A 22 3.67 -0.98 0.39
C ALA A 22 3.60 -2.21 -0.52
N PHE A 23 2.42 -2.78 -0.64
CA PHE A 23 2.18 -3.95 -1.48
C PHE A 23 1.87 -3.54 -2.91
N ASP A 24 1.03 -2.53 -3.07
CA ASP A 24 0.55 -2.04 -4.36
C ASP A 24 0.18 -0.55 -4.26
N VAL A 25 -0.11 0.06 -5.40
CA VAL A 25 -0.62 1.42 -5.52
C VAL A 25 -2.04 1.39 -6.07
N ARG A 26 -2.93 2.20 -5.49
CA ARG A 26 -4.22 2.49 -6.10
C ARG A 26 -4.06 3.70 -6.99
N ALA A 27 -4.53 3.56 -8.22
CA ALA A 27 -4.58 4.64 -9.15
C ALA A 27 -5.95 4.69 -9.83
N GLU A 28 -6.41 5.91 -10.09
CA GLU A 28 -7.62 6.19 -10.83
C GLU A 28 -7.26 6.80 -12.18
N ARG A 29 -7.98 6.38 -13.22
CA ARG A 29 -7.84 7.00 -14.54
C ARG A 29 -8.74 8.23 -14.60
N ARG A 30 -8.15 9.40 -14.83
CA ARG A 30 -8.87 10.66 -15.05
C ARG A 30 -8.69 11.09 -16.51
N GLY A 31 -9.60 10.64 -17.36
CA GLY A 31 -9.51 10.86 -18.81
C GLY A 31 -8.28 10.18 -19.43
N SER A 32 -7.31 10.98 -19.86
CA SER A 32 -6.03 10.50 -20.44
C SER A 32 -4.91 10.35 -19.40
N THR A 33 -5.12 10.78 -18.15
CA THR A 33 -4.11 10.68 -17.08
C THR A 33 -4.43 9.55 -16.10
N VAL A 34 -3.40 9.09 -15.39
CA VAL A 34 -3.50 8.15 -14.28
C VAL A 34 -2.98 8.85 -13.03
N GLU A 35 -3.83 8.98 -12.02
CA GLU A 35 -3.51 9.61 -10.75
C GLU A 35 -3.43 8.55 -9.66
N ILE A 36 -2.37 8.58 -8.86
CA ILE A 36 -2.22 7.68 -7.72
C ILE A 36 -3.06 8.23 -6.58
N THR A 37 -4.01 7.44 -6.11
CA THR A 37 -4.96 7.81 -5.05
C THR A 37 -4.67 7.13 -3.72
N GLY A 38 -3.83 6.09 -3.71
CA GLY A 38 -3.41 5.49 -2.45
C GLY A 38 -2.32 4.45 -2.55
N LEU A 39 -1.85 4.03 -1.38
CA LEU A 39 -0.89 2.96 -1.15
C LEU A 39 -1.60 1.85 -0.42
N VAL A 40 -1.49 0.62 -0.91
CA VAL A 40 -1.94 -0.54 -0.14
C VAL A 40 -0.80 -1.01 0.74
N VAL A 41 -1.05 -1.12 2.04
CA VAL A 41 -0.04 -1.45 3.05
C VAL A 41 -0.35 -2.80 3.70
N GLY A 42 0.49 -3.80 3.47
CA GLY A 42 0.31 -5.15 3.98
C GLY A 42 1.48 -5.66 4.83
N ARG A 43 1.19 -6.55 5.79
CA ARG A 43 2.21 -7.25 6.60
C ARG A 43 2.76 -8.53 5.94
N ARG A 44 2.08 -9.08 4.93
CA ARG A 44 2.30 -10.44 4.40
C ARG A 44 2.98 -10.51 3.03
N GLY A 45 3.77 -9.50 2.70
CA GLY A 45 4.23 -9.13 1.34
C GLY A 45 4.92 -10.18 0.46
N PHE A 46 5.16 -11.42 0.91
CA PHE A 46 5.76 -12.46 0.09
C PHE A 46 4.83 -13.67 -0.15
N PHE A 47 4.22 -14.22 0.89
CA PHE A 47 3.42 -15.46 0.75
C PHE A 47 2.07 -15.23 0.05
N GLU A 48 1.44 -14.06 0.23
CA GLU A 48 0.18 -13.73 -0.48
C GLU A 48 0.39 -13.50 -1.98
N ARG A 49 1.59 -13.05 -2.41
CA ARG A 49 1.94 -12.95 -3.84
C ARG A 49 2.03 -14.31 -4.54
N LEU A 50 2.30 -15.37 -3.76
CA LEU A 50 2.40 -16.74 -4.23
C LEU A 50 1.10 -17.54 -4.02
N GLY A 51 0.04 -16.92 -3.47
CA GLY A 51 -1.20 -17.61 -3.13
C GLY A 51 -1.11 -18.54 -1.91
N ILE A 52 -0.08 -18.40 -1.07
CA ILE A 52 0.17 -19.24 0.10
C ILE A 52 -0.25 -18.46 1.36
N GLY A 53 -1.26 -18.93 2.08
CA GLY A 53 -1.77 -18.31 3.31
C GLY A 53 -3.28 -18.51 3.51
N PRO A 54 -3.85 -18.12 4.68
CA PRO A 54 -5.28 -18.31 4.99
C PRO A 54 -6.22 -17.57 4.03
N SER A 55 -5.68 -16.77 3.11
CA SER A 55 -6.36 -16.09 2.02
C SER A 55 -6.91 -17.05 0.93
N ARG A 56 -6.77 -18.39 1.08
CA ARG A 56 -7.32 -19.38 0.13
C ARG A 56 -8.83 -19.25 -0.09
N GLY A 57 -9.57 -18.63 0.84
CA GLY A 57 -10.99 -18.27 0.67
C GLY A 57 -11.26 -16.82 0.24
N GLU A 58 -10.29 -15.92 0.36
CA GLU A 58 -10.45 -14.48 0.09
C GLU A 58 -9.86 -14.05 -1.25
N ALA A 59 -8.82 -14.73 -1.75
CA ALA A 59 -8.24 -14.50 -3.07
C ALA A 59 -9.20 -14.89 -4.22
N GLN A 60 -10.13 -15.82 -3.96
CA GLN A 60 -11.21 -16.17 -4.91
C GLN A 60 -12.37 -15.18 -4.90
N ARG A 61 -12.49 -14.30 -3.89
CA ARG A 61 -13.52 -13.27 -3.80
C ARG A 61 -12.92 -11.94 -4.27
N GLY A 62 -12.87 -11.79 -5.60
CA GLY A 62 -12.24 -10.71 -6.35
C GLY A 62 -12.02 -9.39 -5.59
N HIS A 63 -10.77 -8.91 -5.60
CA HIS A 63 -10.36 -7.53 -5.36
C HIS A 63 -10.82 -6.83 -4.06
N LYS A 64 -11.54 -7.51 -3.15
CA LYS A 64 -12.16 -6.89 -1.96
C LYS A 64 -11.21 -6.72 -0.77
N VAL A 65 -10.16 -7.52 -0.68
CA VAL A 65 -9.27 -7.60 0.50
C VAL A 65 -8.47 -6.30 0.69
N TRP A 66 -8.08 -5.66 -0.39
CA TRP A 66 -7.24 -4.45 -0.42
C TRP A 66 -7.89 -3.18 0.10
N LYS A 67 -9.21 -3.22 0.40
CA LYS A 67 -9.96 -2.04 0.83
C LYS A 67 -9.78 -1.70 2.29
N ARG A 68 -9.19 -2.60 3.10
CA ARG A 68 -8.92 -2.45 4.55
C ARG A 68 -7.50 -2.00 4.88
N ASP A 69 -6.65 -2.01 3.86
CA ASP A 69 -5.22 -1.79 3.96
C ASP A 69 -4.81 -0.54 3.16
N LEU A 70 -5.75 0.37 2.87
CA LEU A 70 -5.49 1.53 2.03
C LEU A 70 -5.03 2.72 2.87
N VAL A 71 -3.87 3.26 2.51
CA VAL A 71 -3.42 4.59 2.93
C VAL A 71 -3.65 5.55 1.77
N HIS A 72 -4.45 6.58 2.00
CA HIS A 72 -4.70 7.63 1.04
C HIS A 72 -3.41 8.38 0.65
N TRP A 73 -3.27 8.73 -0.64
CA TRP A 73 -2.05 9.36 -1.14
C TRP A 73 -1.79 10.71 -0.47
N GLU A 74 -2.85 11.42 -0.07
CA GLU A 74 -2.78 12.69 0.67
C GLU A 74 -2.12 12.57 2.05
N ALA A 75 -2.08 11.37 2.62
CA ALA A 75 -1.38 11.09 3.86
C ALA A 75 0.13 10.94 3.67
N VAL A 76 0.63 10.76 2.43
CA VAL A 76 2.06 10.61 2.15
C VAL A 76 2.76 11.96 2.28
N VAL A 77 3.74 12.04 3.18
CA VAL A 77 4.51 13.25 3.47
C VAL A 77 5.82 13.27 2.69
N ARG A 78 6.53 12.13 2.65
CA ARG A 78 7.80 12.01 1.93
C ARG A 78 8.05 10.58 1.46
N MET A 79 8.79 10.48 0.36
CA MET A 79 9.23 9.19 -0.19
C MET A 79 10.75 9.13 -0.15
N GLU A 80 11.28 8.29 0.73
CA GLU A 80 12.72 8.06 0.85
C GLU A 80 13.13 6.77 0.15
N LYS A 81 14.43 6.59 -0.07
CA LYS A 81 14.99 5.44 -0.81
C LYS A 81 14.55 4.08 -0.26
N LYS A 82 14.35 3.95 1.07
CA LYS A 82 14.00 2.68 1.74
C LYS A 82 12.62 2.67 2.41
N ARG A 83 11.97 3.83 2.54
CA ARG A 83 10.71 3.96 3.27
C ARG A 83 9.82 5.05 2.70
N ILE A 84 8.53 4.89 2.89
CA ILE A 84 7.51 5.89 2.61
C ILE A 84 7.02 6.40 3.96
N VAL A 85 6.99 7.71 4.13
CA VAL A 85 6.56 8.32 5.39
C VAL A 85 5.21 8.98 5.19
N VAL A 86 4.29 8.67 6.10
CA VAL A 86 2.92 9.18 6.10
C VAL A 86 2.66 9.98 7.37
N ARG A 87 1.62 10.80 7.37
CA ARG A 87 1.25 11.62 8.53
C ARG A 87 1.00 10.78 9.77
N ASP A 88 1.33 11.30 10.94
CA ASP A 88 0.95 10.68 12.20
C ASP A 88 -0.57 10.51 12.32
N GLY A 89 -1.00 9.45 13.03
CA GLY A 89 -2.42 9.08 13.14
C GLY A 89 -3.00 8.39 11.90
N THR A 90 -2.24 8.28 10.80
CA THR A 90 -2.66 7.48 9.64
C THR A 90 -2.84 6.01 10.03
N ARG A 91 -3.99 5.46 9.67
CA ARG A 91 -4.31 4.04 9.80
C ARG A 91 -4.78 3.52 8.44
N PRO A 92 -4.24 2.40 7.95
CA PRO A 92 -4.84 1.72 6.80
C PRO A 92 -6.31 1.42 7.12
N LYS A 93 -7.21 1.79 6.21
CA LYS A 93 -8.65 1.60 6.33
C LYS A 93 -9.21 0.86 5.15
#